data_AF-A0A661N7C8-F1
#
_entry.id   AF-A0A661N7C8-F1
#
_cell.length_a   1.000
_cell.length_b   1.000
_cell.length_c   1.000
_cell.angle_alpha   90.00
_cell.angle_beta   90.00
_cell.angle_gamma   90.00
#
_symmetry.space_group_name_H-M   'P 1'
#
loop_
_entity.id
_entity.type
_entity.pdbx_description
1 polymer ?
#
loop_
_entity_poly.entity_id
_entity_poly.type
_entity_poly.pdbx_seq_one_letter_code
_entity_poly.pdbx_strand_id
1 'polypeptide(L)'
;MEAWLERASKRTYKHLREEVELVETQQRVEGPRAEAALPPSDEEVAAFFELESAMLSGEMVQEALTERGVRMCQQLPSLAGKRAEGDGPRGRREVRFRVPEDVFVQFRMAEVAFGGSGLPGEFLSFICRTFWWVWGPTLGVSDKWEVIYRRDGYRCASPVCRRRDVTLHHLMYRSAGGGDEGENVLSVCAWCHLEGEHGGRLKVRPVASKPRWELGRRGRAPVMVVEGRERLG
;
A
#
# COMPACT_ATOMS: atom_id res chain seq x y z
N MET A 1 21.30 14.21 6.29
CA MET A 1 20.73 14.21 7.66
C MET A 1 19.82 15.42 7.89
N GLU A 2 20.30 16.64 7.66
CA GLU A 2 19.50 17.87 7.82
C GLU A 2 18.18 17.87 7.02
N ALA A 3 18.20 17.49 5.74
CA ALA A 3 17.00 17.39 4.90
C ALA A 3 15.93 16.42 5.47
N TRP A 4 16.35 15.30 6.06
CA TRP A 4 15.42 14.35 6.70
C TRP A 4 14.86 14.89 8.02
N LEU A 5 15.62 15.67 8.78
CA LEU A 5 15.11 16.35 9.97
C LEU A 5 14.07 17.41 9.60
N GLU A 6 14.32 18.17 8.53
CA GLU A 6 13.34 19.12 8.00
C GLU A 6 12.07 18.39 7.52
N ARG A 7 12.22 17.30 6.74
CA ARG A 7 11.09 16.49 6.29
C ARG A 7 10.30 15.92 7.48
N ALA A 8 10.98 15.38 8.49
CA ALA A 8 10.34 14.86 9.71
C ALA A 8 9.56 15.93 10.49
N SER A 9 10.03 17.18 10.47
CA SER A 9 9.31 18.30 11.09
C SER A 9 7.97 18.60 10.41
N LYS A 10 7.84 18.30 9.11
CA LYS A 10 6.64 18.55 8.29
C LYS A 10 5.79 17.31 8.05
N ARG A 11 6.11 16.17 8.65
CA ARG A 11 5.38 14.90 8.44
C ARG A 11 4.79 14.37 9.74
N THR A 12 3.77 13.54 9.61
CA THR A 12 3.36 12.64 10.69
C THR A 12 4.30 11.43 10.72
N TYR A 13 4.28 10.66 11.81
CA TYR A 13 5.01 9.39 11.88
C TYR A 13 4.63 8.46 10.73
N LYS A 14 3.34 8.38 10.37
CA LYS A 14 2.86 7.59 9.24
C LYS A 14 3.55 8.00 7.94
N HIS A 15 3.45 9.28 7.58
CA HIS A 15 3.95 9.74 6.29
C HIS A 15 5.48 9.63 6.19
N LEU A 16 6.19 9.98 7.27
CA LEU A 16 7.64 9.85 7.32
C LEU A 16 8.07 8.39 7.16
N ARG A 17 7.38 7.46 7.83
CA ARG A 17 7.66 6.03 7.72
C ARG A 17 7.42 5.50 6.32
N GLU A 18 6.34 5.90 5.67
CA GLU A 18 6.06 5.50 4.28
C GLU A 18 7.15 6.00 3.33
N GLU A 19 7.65 7.22 3.51
CA GLU A 19 8.74 7.79 2.73
C GLU A 19 10.07 7.05 2.96
N VAL A 20 10.35 6.63 4.21
CA VAL A 20 11.52 5.79 4.51
C VAL A 20 11.37 4.39 3.89
N GLU A 21 10.19 3.77 3.98
CA GLU A 21 9.90 2.46 3.39
C GLU A 21 10.09 2.49 1.85
N LEU A 22 9.73 3.59 1.19
CA LEU A 22 9.99 3.82 -0.22
C LEU A 22 11.49 3.82 -0.53
N VAL A 23 12.28 4.64 0.18
CA VAL A 23 13.72 4.75 -0.07
C VAL A 23 14.44 3.42 0.18
N GLU A 24 14.09 2.73 1.27
CA GLU A 24 14.63 1.39 1.53
C GLU A 24 14.26 0.38 0.42
N THR A 25 13.05 0.48 -0.13
CA THR A 25 12.61 -0.40 -1.21
C THR A 25 13.36 -0.12 -2.50
N GLN A 26 13.54 1.15 -2.87
CA GLN A 26 14.36 1.55 -4.02
C GLN A 26 15.80 1.04 -3.88
N GLN A 27 16.43 1.22 -2.70
CA GLN A 27 17.78 0.69 -2.46
C GLN A 27 17.88 -0.83 -2.63
N ARG A 28 16.86 -1.59 -2.23
CA ARG A 28 16.82 -3.06 -2.39
C ARG A 28 16.66 -3.48 -3.85
N VAL A 29 15.92 -2.71 -4.64
CA VAL A 29 15.57 -3.07 -6.03
C VAL A 29 16.63 -2.58 -7.03
N GLU A 30 17.08 -1.34 -6.88
CA GLU A 30 17.95 -0.64 -7.83
C GLU A 30 19.42 -0.63 -7.38
N GLY A 31 19.70 -1.03 -6.14
CA GLY A 31 21.00 -0.94 -5.51
C GLY A 31 21.24 0.40 -4.80
N PRO A 32 22.38 0.55 -4.11
CA PRO A 32 22.69 1.78 -3.37
C PRO A 32 22.86 2.97 -4.32
N ARG A 33 22.02 4.00 -4.16
CA ARG A 33 22.17 5.30 -4.84
C ARG A 33 22.80 6.34 -3.90
N ALA A 34 23.59 7.26 -4.46
CA ALA A 34 24.12 8.39 -3.72
C ALA A 34 23.00 9.32 -3.20
N GLU A 35 21.87 9.43 -3.91
CA GLU A 35 20.71 10.22 -3.47
C GLU A 35 19.90 9.57 -2.34
N ALA A 36 20.17 8.30 -1.98
CA ALA A 36 19.38 7.60 -0.97
C ALA A 36 19.54 8.17 0.47
N ALA A 37 20.41 9.18 0.63
CA ALA A 37 20.56 9.98 1.83
C ALA A 37 19.62 11.20 1.90
N LEU A 38 18.88 11.51 0.84
CA LEU A 38 17.89 12.58 0.76
C LEU A 38 16.47 12.04 0.92
N PRO A 39 15.52 12.83 1.45
CA PRO A 39 14.12 12.47 1.41
C PRO A 39 13.61 12.42 -0.04
N PRO A 40 12.67 11.50 -0.36
CA PRO A 40 12.13 11.41 -1.71
C PRO A 40 11.32 12.68 -2.05
N SER A 41 11.34 13.05 -3.32
CA SER A 41 10.47 14.06 -3.88
C SER A 41 9.00 13.62 -3.79
N ASP A 42 8.08 14.58 -3.85
CA ASP A 42 6.64 14.27 -3.79
C ASP A 42 6.18 13.47 -5.03
N GLU A 43 6.87 13.62 -6.17
CA GLU A 43 6.66 12.82 -7.39
C GLU A 43 7.07 11.37 -7.20
N GLU A 44 8.24 11.10 -6.61
CA GLU A 44 8.69 9.74 -6.28
C GLU A 44 7.72 9.06 -5.31
N VAL A 45 7.25 9.80 -4.30
CA VAL A 45 6.24 9.32 -3.35
C VAL A 45 4.94 8.97 -4.07
N ALA A 46 4.46 9.83 -4.97
CA ALA A 46 3.26 9.58 -5.75
C ALA A 46 3.42 8.33 -6.64
N ALA A 47 4.53 8.23 -7.38
CA ALA A 47 4.82 7.09 -8.25
C ALA A 47 4.89 5.76 -7.50
N PHE A 48 5.46 5.76 -6.29
CA PHE A 48 5.50 4.57 -5.44
C PHE A 48 4.11 4.12 -4.99
N PHE A 49 3.24 5.06 -4.60
CA PHE A 49 1.86 4.72 -4.21
C PHE A 49 1.01 4.29 -5.40
N GLU A 50 1.19 4.90 -6.58
CA GLU A 50 0.54 4.43 -7.80
C GLU A 50 0.95 3.01 -8.15
N LEU A 51 2.25 2.68 -8.07
CA LEU A 51 2.73 1.31 -8.26
C LEU A 51 2.13 0.35 -7.23
N GLU A 52 2.14 0.71 -5.94
CA GLU A 52 1.51 -0.12 -4.90
C GLU A 52 0.03 -0.34 -5.19
N SER A 53 -0.69 0.71 -5.60
CA SER A 53 -2.10 0.63 -5.88
C SER A 53 -2.41 -0.20 -7.13
N ALA A 54 -1.61 -0.09 -8.19
CA ALA A 54 -1.72 -0.92 -9.38
C ALA A 54 -1.49 -2.40 -9.05
N MET A 55 -0.52 -2.70 -8.17
CA MET A 55 -0.31 -4.06 -7.65
C MET A 55 -1.53 -4.56 -6.86
N LEU A 56 -2.04 -3.78 -5.90
CA LEU A 56 -3.13 -4.20 -5.01
C LEU A 56 -4.47 -4.34 -5.73
N SER A 57 -4.74 -3.49 -6.71
CA SER A 57 -5.91 -3.60 -7.59
C SER A 57 -5.89 -4.84 -8.49
N GLY A 58 -4.73 -5.49 -8.62
CA GLY A 58 -4.55 -6.63 -9.52
C GLY A 58 -4.41 -6.25 -10.99
N GLU A 59 -4.43 -4.97 -11.36
CA GLU A 59 -4.23 -4.50 -12.75
C GLU A 59 -2.95 -5.05 -13.37
N MET A 60 -1.82 -4.93 -12.67
CA MET A 60 -0.54 -5.46 -13.15
C MET A 60 -0.60 -6.98 -13.41
N VAL A 61 -1.45 -7.68 -12.67
CA VAL A 61 -1.61 -9.13 -12.77
C VAL A 61 -2.63 -9.48 -13.85
N GLN A 62 -3.70 -8.71 -14.02
CA GLN A 62 -4.65 -8.86 -15.11
C GLN A 62 -3.98 -8.65 -16.47
N GLU A 63 -3.13 -7.64 -16.61
CA GLU A 63 -2.28 -7.43 -17.79
C GLU A 63 -1.37 -8.64 -18.04
N ALA A 64 -0.71 -9.15 -17.01
CA ALA A 64 0.18 -10.32 -17.13
C ALA A 64 -0.57 -11.65 -17.38
N LEU A 65 -1.85 -11.76 -17.01
CA LEU A 65 -2.66 -12.98 -17.15
C LEU A 65 -3.46 -13.03 -18.47
N THR A 66 -3.69 -11.89 -19.13
CA THR A 66 -4.54 -11.78 -20.33
C THR A 66 -3.85 -12.14 -21.65
N GLU A 67 -2.58 -11.80 -21.85
CA GLU A 67 -1.97 -11.90 -23.19
C GLU A 67 -1.43 -13.29 -23.62
N ARG A 68 -1.36 -14.29 -22.73
CA ARG A 68 -1.10 -15.72 -23.02
C ARG A 68 -0.96 -16.42 -21.67
N GLY A 69 -2.11 -16.77 -21.09
CA GLY A 69 -2.27 -17.27 -19.71
C GLY A 69 -1.03 -18.00 -19.18
N VAL A 70 -0.45 -17.43 -18.13
CA VAL A 70 0.61 -18.07 -17.35
C VAL A 70 0.06 -19.43 -16.89
N ARG A 71 0.43 -20.50 -17.62
CA ARG A 71 0.17 -21.85 -17.12
C ARG A 71 0.91 -21.97 -15.80
N MET A 72 0.27 -22.56 -14.79
CA MET A 72 0.81 -22.79 -13.43
C MET A 72 2.30 -23.22 -13.41
N CYS A 73 2.74 -23.94 -14.44
CA CYS A 73 4.10 -24.48 -14.61
C CYS A 73 5.06 -23.64 -15.47
N GLN A 74 4.63 -22.58 -16.15
CA GLN A 74 5.55 -21.75 -16.93
C GLN A 74 6.20 -20.73 -16.01
N GLN A 75 7.53 -20.77 -15.98
CA GLN A 75 8.33 -19.69 -15.43
C GLN A 75 7.92 -18.42 -16.18
N LEU A 76 7.40 -17.41 -15.48
CA LEU A 76 7.55 -16.05 -15.97
C LEU A 76 9.04 -15.90 -16.32
N PRO A 77 9.40 -15.41 -17.51
CA PRO A 77 10.77 -14.99 -17.74
C PRO A 77 11.11 -14.12 -16.53
N SER A 78 12.17 -14.47 -15.82
CA SER A 78 12.73 -13.56 -14.85
C SER A 78 12.74 -12.19 -15.52
N LEU A 79 12.24 -11.14 -14.86
CA LEU A 79 12.63 -9.77 -15.18
C LEU A 79 14.13 -9.59 -14.85
N ALA A 80 14.95 -10.57 -15.20
CA ALA A 80 16.35 -10.40 -15.46
C ALA A 80 16.38 -9.51 -16.70
N GLY A 81 16.37 -8.21 -16.44
CA GLY A 81 17.15 -7.31 -17.29
C GLY A 81 18.46 -8.01 -17.63
N LYS A 82 18.87 -7.91 -18.89
CA LYS A 82 20.13 -8.47 -19.41
C LYS A 82 21.18 -8.38 -18.31
N ARG A 83 21.76 -9.54 -17.93
CA ARG A 83 22.89 -9.62 -17.01
C ARG A 83 23.84 -8.47 -17.33
N ALA A 84 23.98 -7.50 -16.42
CA ALA A 84 25.16 -6.67 -16.45
C ALA A 84 26.34 -7.59 -16.13
N GLU A 85 27.40 -7.54 -16.94
CA GLU A 85 28.66 -8.20 -16.62
C GLU A 85 29.13 -7.67 -15.26
N GLY A 86 29.03 -8.51 -14.22
CA GLY A 86 29.37 -8.14 -12.84
C GLY A 86 28.38 -8.59 -11.75
N ASP A 87 27.19 -9.12 -12.09
CA ASP A 87 26.26 -9.63 -11.07
C ASP A 87 26.84 -10.93 -10.45
N GLY A 88 27.39 -10.82 -9.24
CA GLY A 88 27.89 -11.96 -8.47
C GLY A 88 26.77 -12.98 -8.15
N PRO A 89 27.11 -14.17 -7.62
CA PRO A 89 26.10 -15.17 -7.32
C PRO A 89 25.07 -14.61 -6.33
N ARG A 90 23.80 -14.49 -6.76
CA ARG A 90 22.69 -14.14 -5.86
C ARG A 90 22.55 -15.26 -4.84
N GLY A 91 23.15 -15.07 -3.67
CA GLY A 91 23.06 -16.01 -2.57
C GLY A 91 21.60 -16.23 -2.16
N ARG A 92 21.26 -17.46 -1.76
CA ARG A 92 19.95 -17.79 -1.18
C ARG A 92 19.67 -16.84 -0.01
N ARG A 93 18.51 -16.18 -0.03
CA ARG A 93 18.04 -15.30 1.05
C ARG A 93 16.96 -16.01 1.83
N GLU A 94 17.08 -16.01 3.16
CA GLU A 94 16.03 -16.50 4.04
C GLU A 94 14.96 -15.41 4.16
N VAL A 95 13.70 -15.79 3.97
CA VAL A 95 12.54 -14.91 4.20
C VAL A 95 11.76 -15.45 5.38
N ARG A 96 11.41 -14.57 6.33
CA ARG A 96 10.59 -14.91 7.49
C ARG A 96 9.30 -14.13 7.47
N PHE A 97 8.19 -14.85 7.67
CA PHE A 97 6.85 -14.28 7.74
C PHE A 97 6.27 -14.48 9.14
N ARG A 98 5.42 -13.55 9.57
CA ARG A 98 4.46 -13.76 10.67
C ARG A 98 3.08 -13.76 10.05
N VAL A 99 2.33 -14.83 10.27
CA VAL A 99 0.98 -15.00 9.76
C VAL A 99 0.09 -15.54 10.87
N PRO A 100 -1.24 -15.33 10.79
CA PRO A 100 -2.21 -16.04 11.63
C PRO A 100 -2.02 -17.57 11.58
N GLU A 101 -2.42 -18.27 12.65
CA GLU A 101 -2.21 -19.72 12.80
C GLU A 101 -2.84 -20.54 11.67
N ASP A 102 -4.05 -20.18 11.26
CA ASP A 102 -4.77 -20.79 10.14
C ASP A 102 -4.03 -20.63 8.80
N VAL A 103 -3.52 -19.43 8.52
CA VAL A 103 -2.70 -19.16 7.33
C VAL A 103 -1.38 -19.95 7.40
N PHE A 104 -0.77 -20.08 8.57
CA PHE A 104 0.43 -20.90 8.76
C PHE A 104 0.17 -22.36 8.38
N VAL A 105 -0.92 -22.95 8.87
CA VAL A 105 -1.30 -24.33 8.53
C VAL A 105 -1.50 -24.48 7.02
N GLN A 106 -2.21 -23.55 6.38
CA GLN A 106 -2.40 -23.54 4.94
C GLN A 106 -1.06 -23.48 4.18
N PHE A 107 -0.12 -22.64 4.62
CA PHE A 107 1.20 -22.54 3.99
C PHE A 107 2.00 -23.83 4.15
N ARG A 108 1.94 -24.50 5.32
CA ARG A 108 2.61 -25.79 5.52
C ARG A 108 2.05 -26.89 4.64
N MET A 109 0.72 -26.93 4.45
CA MET A 109 0.09 -27.87 3.53
C MET A 109 0.50 -27.60 2.07
N ALA A 110 0.53 -26.32 1.67
CA ALA A 110 0.99 -25.92 0.35
C ALA A 110 2.47 -26.27 0.11
N GLU A 111 3.32 -26.19 1.13
CA GLU A 111 4.75 -26.54 1.03
C GLU A 111 4.96 -28.04 0.80
N VAL A 112 4.21 -28.89 1.50
CA VAL A 112 4.21 -30.34 1.28
C VAL A 112 3.73 -30.68 -0.13
N ALA A 113 2.62 -30.07 -0.56
CA ALA A 113 2.09 -30.25 -1.91
C ALA A 113 3.09 -29.80 -2.99
N PHE A 114 3.75 -28.66 -2.80
CA PHE A 114 4.79 -28.17 -3.69
C PHE A 114 5.97 -29.13 -3.78
N GLY A 115 6.47 -29.63 -2.64
CA GLY A 115 7.57 -30.60 -2.60
C GLY A 115 7.26 -31.91 -3.33
N GLY A 116 5.98 -32.35 -3.33
CA GLY A 116 5.52 -33.54 -4.06
C GLY A 116 5.13 -33.29 -5.53
N SER A 117 5.03 -32.04 -5.97
CA SER A 117 4.44 -31.70 -7.27
C SER A 117 5.40 -31.81 -8.46
N GLY A 118 6.71 -31.79 -8.21
CA GLY A 118 7.72 -31.70 -9.27
C GLY A 118 7.73 -30.35 -10.01
N LEU A 119 6.98 -29.34 -9.53
CA LEU A 119 6.95 -28.01 -10.13
C LEU A 119 8.32 -27.32 -10.00
N PRO A 120 8.82 -26.65 -11.05
CA PRO A 120 10.07 -25.91 -10.98
C PRO A 120 9.90 -24.61 -10.16
N GLY A 121 10.99 -24.16 -9.53
CA GLY A 121 11.08 -22.87 -8.85
C GLY A 121 11.16 -22.95 -7.33
N GLU A 122 10.84 -21.84 -6.66
CA GLU A 122 10.86 -21.72 -5.20
C GLU A 122 9.45 -21.73 -4.63
N PHE A 123 9.27 -22.30 -3.43
CA PHE A 123 7.99 -22.35 -2.74
C PHE A 123 7.33 -20.98 -2.59
N LEU A 124 8.11 -19.93 -2.31
CA LEU A 124 7.61 -18.56 -2.21
C LEU A 124 7.00 -18.09 -3.54
N SER A 125 7.67 -18.35 -4.66
CA SER A 125 7.13 -18.03 -5.99
C SER A 125 5.85 -18.81 -6.28
N PHE A 126 5.78 -20.08 -5.84
CA PHE A 126 4.59 -20.90 -5.97
C PHE A 126 3.40 -20.31 -5.22
N ILE A 127 3.52 -20.01 -3.92
CA ILE A 127 2.40 -19.46 -3.14
C ILE A 127 1.94 -18.09 -3.65
N CYS A 128 2.86 -17.22 -4.08
CA CYS A 128 2.50 -15.93 -4.68
C CYS A 128 1.70 -16.12 -5.97
N ARG A 129 2.13 -17.03 -6.86
CA ARG A 129 1.41 -17.32 -8.10
C ARG A 129 0.04 -17.94 -7.84
N THR A 130 -0.04 -18.89 -6.91
CA THR A 130 -1.31 -19.50 -6.53
C THR A 130 -2.28 -18.47 -5.97
N PHE A 131 -1.80 -17.56 -5.12
CA PHE A 131 -2.61 -16.45 -4.63
C PHE A 131 -3.16 -15.62 -5.79
N TRP A 132 -2.30 -15.16 -6.70
CA TRP A 132 -2.73 -14.36 -7.85
C TRP A 132 -3.65 -15.08 -8.81
N TRP A 133 -3.45 -16.38 -9.02
CA TRP A 133 -4.32 -17.19 -9.86
C TRP A 133 -5.73 -17.31 -9.29
N VAL A 134 -5.84 -17.56 -7.98
CA VAL A 134 -7.12 -17.75 -7.30
C VAL A 134 -7.86 -16.42 -7.12
N TRP A 135 -7.14 -15.39 -6.66
CA TRP A 135 -7.76 -14.13 -6.25
C TRP A 135 -7.71 -13.05 -7.32
N GLY A 136 -6.78 -13.11 -8.28
CA GLY A 136 -6.62 -12.12 -9.34
C GLY A 136 -7.92 -11.75 -10.08
N PRO A 137 -8.76 -12.73 -10.48
CA PRO A 137 -10.06 -12.44 -11.10
C PRO A 137 -11.06 -11.69 -10.21
N THR A 138 -10.85 -11.68 -8.89
CA THR A 138 -11.71 -11.00 -7.90
C THR A 138 -11.18 -9.63 -7.49
N LEU A 139 -9.92 -9.30 -7.83
CA LEU A 139 -9.29 -8.03 -7.51
C LEU A 139 -9.61 -6.98 -8.59
N GLY A 140 -9.73 -5.71 -8.19
CA GLY A 140 -10.02 -4.62 -9.11
C GLY A 140 -11.46 -4.59 -9.63
N VAL A 141 -12.25 -5.62 -9.32
CA VAL A 141 -13.69 -5.73 -9.58
C VAL A 141 -14.47 -5.43 -8.31
N SER A 142 -14.03 -4.43 -7.55
CA SER A 142 -14.87 -3.89 -6.48
C SER A 142 -15.90 -2.94 -7.08
N ASP A 143 -16.93 -2.67 -6.29
CA ASP A 143 -18.11 -1.89 -6.65
C ASP A 143 -17.79 -0.49 -7.24
N LYS A 144 -18.80 0.39 -7.36
CA LYS A 144 -18.61 1.74 -7.90
C LYS A 144 -17.53 2.59 -7.18
N TRP A 145 -16.99 2.11 -6.06
CA TRP A 145 -16.02 2.80 -5.21
C TRP A 145 -14.59 2.34 -5.39
N GLU A 146 -14.31 1.38 -6.27
CA GLU A 146 -12.95 0.88 -6.52
C GLU A 146 -11.94 2.00 -6.77
N VAL A 147 -12.34 3.02 -7.53
CA VAL A 147 -11.50 4.20 -7.81
C VAL A 147 -11.05 4.93 -6.55
N ILE A 148 -11.87 4.92 -5.49
CA ILE A 148 -11.58 5.56 -4.20
C ILE A 148 -10.60 4.70 -3.40
N TYR A 149 -10.84 3.39 -3.33
CA TYR A 149 -9.93 2.48 -2.65
C TYR A 149 -8.54 2.50 -3.31
N ARG A 150 -8.50 2.55 -4.63
CA ARG A 150 -7.27 2.68 -5.42
C ARG A 150 -6.55 3.99 -5.13
N ARG A 151 -7.23 5.14 -5.24
CA ARG A 151 -6.65 6.45 -4.89
C ARG A 151 -6.06 6.46 -3.47
N ASP A 152 -6.73 5.81 -2.52
CA ASP A 152 -6.30 5.77 -1.12
C ASP A 152 -5.33 4.60 -0.82
N GLY A 153 -4.90 3.85 -1.84
CA GLY A 153 -3.95 2.74 -1.73
C GLY A 153 -4.43 1.57 -0.86
N TYR A 154 -5.75 1.38 -0.74
CA TYR A 154 -6.39 0.41 0.16
C TYR A 154 -5.88 0.54 1.61
N ARG A 155 -5.59 1.78 2.04
CA ARG A 155 -5.09 2.14 3.38
C ARG A 155 -5.99 3.20 4.00
N CYS A 156 -6.04 3.23 5.32
CA CYS A 156 -6.76 4.28 6.01
C CYS A 156 -6.14 5.65 5.70
N ALA A 157 -6.93 6.58 5.16
CA ALA A 157 -6.51 7.92 4.77
C ALA A 157 -6.14 8.83 5.96
N SER A 158 -6.50 8.44 7.19
CA SER A 158 -6.08 9.18 8.39
C SER A 158 -4.55 9.28 8.45
N PRO A 159 -3.98 10.47 8.69
CA PRO A 159 -2.54 10.71 8.62
C PRO A 159 -1.77 10.11 9.81
N VAL A 160 -2.46 9.46 10.75
CA VAL A 160 -1.88 8.82 11.93
C VAL A 160 -2.24 7.34 12.04
N CYS A 161 -2.83 6.76 10.98
CA CYS A 161 -3.27 5.37 10.96
C CYS A 161 -2.65 4.61 9.79
N ARG A 162 -2.23 3.37 10.02
CA ARG A 162 -1.62 2.48 9.01
C ARG A 162 -2.45 1.21 8.75
N ARG A 163 -3.69 1.22 9.22
CA ARG A 163 -4.64 0.11 9.04
C ARG A 163 -5.09 -0.02 7.59
N ARG A 164 -5.45 -1.25 7.19
CA ARG A 164 -5.93 -1.61 5.84
C ARG A 164 -7.36 -2.20 5.84
N ASP A 165 -7.96 -2.38 7.01
CA ASP A 165 -9.38 -2.71 7.21
C ASP A 165 -10.25 -1.47 6.95
N VAL A 166 -10.28 -0.98 5.70
CA VAL A 166 -10.92 0.28 5.32
C VAL A 166 -12.38 0.13 4.89
N THR A 167 -13.13 1.20 5.14
CA THR A 167 -14.51 1.45 4.70
C THR A 167 -14.57 2.87 4.14
N LEU A 168 -15.61 3.18 3.36
CA LEU A 168 -15.80 4.53 2.82
C LEU A 168 -16.39 5.46 3.88
N HIS A 169 -16.01 6.74 3.79
CA HIS A 169 -16.53 7.80 4.62
C HIS A 169 -16.71 9.08 3.81
N HIS A 170 -17.92 9.65 3.86
CA HIS A 170 -18.24 10.92 3.25
C HIS A 170 -17.74 12.10 4.09
N LEU A 171 -16.93 12.99 3.51
CA LEU A 171 -16.34 14.16 4.17
C LEU A 171 -17.37 15.24 4.49
N MET A 172 -18.26 15.52 3.53
CA MET A 172 -19.56 16.14 3.76
C MET A 172 -20.56 15.01 3.93
N TYR A 173 -21.11 14.88 5.13
CA TYR A 173 -22.04 13.80 5.42
C TYR A 173 -23.26 13.83 4.49
N ARG A 174 -23.75 12.65 4.13
CA ARG A 174 -24.98 12.49 3.36
C ARG A 174 -26.19 13.16 4.02
N SER A 175 -26.26 13.12 5.35
CA SER A 175 -27.30 13.81 6.14
C SER A 175 -27.26 15.33 6.03
N ALA A 176 -26.11 15.89 5.62
CA ALA A 176 -25.91 17.30 5.34
C ALA A 176 -25.92 17.62 3.83
N GLY A 177 -26.39 16.69 2.99
CA GLY A 177 -26.49 16.88 1.54
C GLY A 177 -25.23 16.53 0.74
N GLY A 178 -24.22 15.91 1.35
CA GLY A 178 -23.02 15.47 0.62
C GLY A 178 -23.29 14.33 -0.35
N GLY A 179 -22.75 14.44 -1.56
CA GLY A 179 -22.90 13.46 -2.63
C GLY A 179 -21.84 12.37 -2.63
N ASP A 180 -21.89 11.49 -3.64
CA ASP A 180 -21.00 10.34 -3.81
C ASP A 180 -19.77 10.67 -4.68
N GLU A 181 -19.47 11.95 -4.90
CA GLU A 181 -18.31 12.37 -5.69
C GLU A 181 -17.00 11.94 -5.02
N GLY A 182 -16.00 11.54 -5.83
CA GLY A 182 -14.72 11.03 -5.31
C GLY A 182 -14.03 12.01 -4.34
N GLU A 183 -14.13 13.32 -4.59
CA GLU A 183 -13.55 14.35 -3.72
C GLU A 183 -14.29 14.54 -2.38
N ASN A 184 -15.48 13.95 -2.24
CA ASN A 184 -16.27 13.94 -1.01
C ASN A 184 -16.13 12.62 -0.23
N VAL A 185 -15.33 11.66 -0.69
CA VAL A 185 -15.29 10.33 -0.07
C VAL A 185 -13.84 9.87 0.13
N LEU A 186 -13.52 9.33 1.31
CA LEU A 186 -12.22 8.74 1.66
C LEU A 186 -12.38 7.33 2.22
N SER A 187 -11.33 6.53 2.09
CA SER A 187 -11.16 5.22 2.71
C SER A 187 -10.58 5.37 4.12
N VAL A 188 -11.32 4.94 5.15
CA VAL A 188 -10.91 5.02 6.56
C VAL A 188 -11.20 3.72 7.28
N CYS A 189 -10.34 3.31 8.23
CA CYS A 189 -10.62 2.12 9.03
C CYS A 189 -11.78 2.34 9.99
N ALA A 190 -12.40 1.25 10.46
CA ALA A 190 -13.56 1.31 11.35
C ALA A 190 -13.34 2.20 12.58
N TRP A 191 -12.15 2.15 13.18
CA TRP A 191 -11.82 3.01 14.33
C TRP A 191 -11.73 4.48 13.94
N CYS A 192 -10.97 4.84 12.90
CA CYS A 192 -10.83 6.23 12.46
C CYS A 192 -12.17 6.81 11.97
N HIS A 193 -13.03 5.97 11.39
CA HIS A 193 -14.38 6.33 10.98
C HIS A 193 -15.27 6.63 12.20
N LEU A 194 -15.54 5.61 13.01
CA LEU A 194 -16.56 5.68 14.06
C LEU A 194 -16.06 6.42 15.29
N GLU A 195 -14.90 6.03 15.82
CA GLU A 195 -14.36 6.61 17.05
C GLU A 195 -13.53 7.88 16.81
N GLY A 196 -12.90 7.94 15.65
CA GLY A 196 -12.12 9.09 15.21
C GLY A 196 -13.03 10.23 14.80
N GLU A 197 -13.64 10.12 13.62
CA GLU A 197 -14.40 11.20 13.01
C GLU A 197 -15.75 11.43 13.73
N HIS A 198 -16.62 10.41 13.75
CA HIS A 198 -17.94 10.54 14.37
C HIS A 198 -17.85 10.74 15.89
N GLY A 199 -16.89 10.07 16.54
CA GLY A 199 -16.56 10.24 17.96
C GLY A 199 -15.86 11.56 18.31
N GLY A 200 -15.58 12.43 17.32
CA GLY A 200 -15.09 13.79 17.54
C GLY A 200 -13.64 13.86 18.05
N ARG A 201 -12.79 12.89 17.70
CA ARG A 201 -11.34 12.88 17.96
C ARG A 201 -10.52 13.25 16.73
N LEU A 202 -11.10 13.09 15.56
CA LEU A 202 -10.60 13.49 14.26
C LEU A 202 -11.69 14.33 13.59
N LYS A 203 -11.28 15.26 12.74
CA LYS A 203 -12.17 15.89 11.77
C LYS A 203 -11.42 15.97 10.45
N VAL A 204 -12.05 15.52 9.38
CA VAL A 204 -11.50 15.63 8.04
C VAL A 204 -12.37 16.57 7.22
N ARG A 205 -11.72 17.39 6.39
CA ARG A 205 -12.40 18.29 5.47
C ARG A 205 -12.00 17.98 4.03
N PRO A 206 -12.93 18.16 3.06
CA PRO A 206 -12.62 18.03 1.64
C PRO A 206 -11.56 19.06 1.21
N VAL A 207 -10.91 18.85 0.07
CA VAL A 207 -11.17 17.77 -0.92
C VAL A 207 -10.37 16.50 -0.61
N ALA A 208 -10.90 15.32 -0.97
CA ALA A 208 -10.31 14.03 -0.63
C ALA A 208 -8.91 13.78 -1.23
N SER A 209 -8.58 14.40 -2.37
CA SER A 209 -7.23 14.39 -2.97
C SER A 209 -6.18 15.14 -2.15
N LYS A 210 -6.59 16.13 -1.35
CA LYS A 210 -5.72 16.88 -0.43
C LYS A 210 -6.46 17.17 0.88
N PRO A 211 -6.78 16.13 1.68
CA PRO A 211 -7.70 16.28 2.79
C PRO A 211 -7.03 17.03 3.92
N ARG A 212 -7.81 17.91 4.57
CA ARG A 212 -7.35 18.62 5.77
C ARG A 212 -7.87 17.94 7.02
N TRP A 213 -6.97 17.31 7.76
CA TRP A 213 -7.22 16.62 9.01
C TRP A 213 -6.93 17.53 10.21
N GLU A 214 -7.86 17.58 11.15
CA GLU A 214 -7.71 18.17 12.47
C GLU A 214 -7.75 17.04 13.50
N LEU A 215 -6.66 16.88 14.26
CA LEU A 215 -6.54 15.86 15.29
C LEU A 215 -6.72 16.51 16.66
N GLY A 216 -7.63 15.96 17.47
CA GLY A 216 -7.97 16.51 18.77
C GLY A 216 -9.47 16.41 19.05
N ARG A 217 -9.86 16.69 20.30
CA ARG A 217 -11.26 16.61 20.69
C ARG A 217 -12.07 17.76 20.09
N ARG A 218 -13.23 17.44 19.52
CA ARG A 218 -14.23 18.39 19.01
C ARG A 218 -14.54 19.45 20.07
N GLY A 219 -14.62 20.70 19.64
CA GLY A 219 -14.82 21.85 20.53
C GLY A 219 -13.55 22.37 21.21
N ARG A 220 -12.38 21.80 20.93
CA ARG A 220 -11.07 22.32 21.36
C ARG A 220 -10.21 22.68 20.16
N ALA A 221 -9.16 23.46 20.39
CA ALA A 221 -8.12 23.65 19.39
C ALA A 221 -7.49 22.30 19.02
N PRO A 222 -7.26 22.02 17.73
CA PRO A 222 -6.59 20.79 17.31
C PRO A 222 -5.16 20.75 17.86
N VAL A 223 -4.73 19.56 18.29
CA VAL A 223 -3.35 19.29 18.73
C VAL A 223 -2.41 19.16 17.54
N MET A 224 -2.94 18.74 16.38
CA MET A 224 -2.21 18.65 15.13
C MET A 224 -3.16 18.90 13.97
N VAL A 225 -2.69 19.65 12.98
CA VAL A 225 -3.37 19.80 11.70
C VAL A 225 -2.49 19.21 10.61
N VAL A 226 -3.08 18.48 9.69
CA VAL A 226 -2.37 17.89 8.55
C VAL A 226 -3.15 18.22 7.29
N GLU A 227 -2.51 18.79 6.28
CA GLU A 227 -3.10 19.01 4.96
C GLU A 227 -2.37 18.16 3.92
N GLY A 228 -3.09 17.25 3.26
CA GLY A 228 -2.49 16.22 2.44
C GLY A 228 -1.49 15.40 3.26
N ARG A 229 -0.19 15.49 2.90
CA ARG A 229 0.88 14.82 3.64
C ARG A 229 1.62 15.72 4.64
N GLU A 230 1.30 17.01 4.71
CA GLU A 230 2.06 18.00 5.46
C GLU A 230 1.44 18.33 6.81
N ARG A 231 2.24 18.28 7.88
CA ARG A 231 1.83 18.78 9.21
C ARG A 231 1.91 20.30 9.23
N LEU A 232 0.82 20.96 9.60
CA LEU A 232 0.72 22.40 9.76
C LEU A 232 0.88 22.75 11.25
N GLY A 233 1.92 23.51 11.60
CA GLY A 233 2.24 23.89 12.98
C GLY A 233 2.91 22.77 13.75
#